data_AF-P02382-F1
#
_entry.id   AF-P02382-F1
#
_cell.length_a   1.000
_cell.length_b   1.000
_cell.length_c   1.000
_cell.angle_alpha   90.00
_cell.angle_beta   90.00
_cell.angle_gamma   90.00
#
_symmetry.space_group_name_H-M   'P 1'
#
loop_
_entity.id
_entity.type
_entity.pdbx_description
1 polymer ?
#
loop_
_entity_poly.entity_id
_entity_poly.type
_entity_poly.pdbx_seq_one_letter_code
_entity_poly.pdbx_strand_id
1 'polypeptide(L)'
;MLNIIKSKIKNTYKKKALNDENVSFYNKNFVPAVRDWKNSIYVYNKNTLSLIPVASRLVMKLIKGYFNSYNLNIESKLRNKRLRRRYRKLSTNKIFISEGEFKHTNDKINITLYVYNKQKLNYLAKLKKKYTSLFGKDIFIKKLQLIKSKAIGILTQQQKKSKTLTNVLPKYSTKVNKIQNIYYRTYIKKSIKRLKYYMYYKQLLYINKAKFENSYLQGLIDLIKKIYKKNIEFNIINLKYLYFNSDIYTQPLVLKLRKKRDLLRYLKDLVNKAKIEKVSLNKRSEYYFNLENLFTRNNVDITNNLLNNLMQYNKKNSEYLKKVILNDIKYKRVSGVRLEAAGRLTKRYTASRSQYKFKYKGNLVNTYSSIQGYPSSLIRGNDKPNLQYTKLNSKSRIGSFGVKGWVSGV
;
A
#
# COMPACT_ATOMS: atom_id res chain seq x y z
N MET A 1 -8.09 63.79 3.40
CA MET A 1 -7.51 62.50 3.88
C MET A 1 -7.54 62.33 5.40
N LEU A 2 -7.27 63.37 6.21
CA LEU A 2 -7.25 63.32 7.68
C LEU A 2 -8.55 62.77 8.33
N ASN A 3 -9.73 63.09 7.78
CA ASN A 3 -11.01 62.61 8.32
C ASN A 3 -11.24 61.10 8.15
N ILE A 4 -10.78 60.51 7.04
CA ILE A 4 -10.89 59.06 6.81
C ILE A 4 -9.98 58.30 7.79
N ILE A 5 -8.78 58.82 8.06
CA ILE A 5 -7.84 58.23 9.03
C ILE A 5 -8.40 58.32 10.45
N LYS A 6 -8.91 59.49 10.88
CA LYS A 6 -9.55 59.65 12.20
C LYS A 6 -10.75 58.72 12.40
N SER A 7 -11.54 58.47 11.35
CA SER A 7 -12.66 57.52 11.41
C SER A 7 -12.24 56.07 11.66
N LYS A 8 -11.08 55.63 11.12
CA LYS A 8 -10.55 54.28 11.34
C LYS A 8 -9.88 54.10 12.71
N ILE A 9 -9.31 55.17 13.28
CA ILE A 9 -8.66 55.14 14.61
C ILE A 9 -9.68 55.01 15.74
N LYS A 10 -10.93 55.45 15.55
CA LYS A 10 -12.01 55.36 16.55
C LYS A 10 -12.50 53.93 16.87
N ASN A 11 -12.03 52.90 16.15
CA ASN A 11 -12.41 51.53 16.43
C ASN A 11 -11.71 51.03 17.70
N THR A 12 -12.48 50.81 18.77
CA THR A 12 -11.98 50.27 20.04
C THR A 12 -11.81 48.75 19.96
N TYR A 13 -10.59 48.26 20.11
CA TYR A 13 -10.33 46.82 20.31
C TYR A 13 -10.57 46.44 21.78
N LYS A 14 -11.28 45.33 22.01
CA LYS A 14 -11.41 44.77 23.36
C LYS A 14 -10.04 44.25 23.83
N LYS A 15 -9.53 44.76 24.96
CA LYS A 15 -8.31 44.23 25.59
C LYS A 15 -8.56 42.77 25.99
N LYS A 16 -7.60 41.88 25.67
CA LYS A 16 -7.64 40.48 26.08
C LYS A 16 -7.39 40.40 27.59
N ALA A 17 -8.40 39.99 28.35
CA ALA A 17 -8.21 39.67 29.77
C ALA A 17 -7.47 38.33 29.89
N LEU A 18 -6.47 38.28 30.77
CA LEU A 18 -5.86 37.04 31.22
C LEU A 18 -6.73 36.52 32.37
N ASN A 19 -7.80 35.81 32.03
CA ASN A 19 -8.57 35.09 33.04
C ASN A 19 -7.92 33.72 33.22
N ASP A 20 -7.50 33.41 34.45
CA ASP A 20 -7.05 32.09 34.85
C ASP A 20 -8.26 31.14 34.91
N GLU A 21 -8.67 30.61 33.76
CA GLU A 21 -9.68 29.55 33.72
C GLU A 21 -9.04 28.24 34.20
N ASN A 22 -9.09 28.01 35.52
CA ASN A 22 -8.75 26.74 36.17
C ASN A 22 -9.80 25.66 35.86
N VAL A 23 -10.14 25.44 34.59
CA VAL A 23 -11.07 24.41 34.17
C VAL A 23 -10.32 23.25 33.54
N SER A 24 -10.32 22.11 34.23
CA SER A 24 -9.70 20.88 33.76
C SER A 24 -10.50 20.28 32.60
N PHE A 25 -10.07 20.53 31.37
CA PHE A 25 -10.67 19.90 30.18
C PHE A 25 -9.76 18.80 29.61
N TYR A 26 -10.34 17.62 29.38
CA TYR A 26 -9.73 16.65 28.49
C TYR A 26 -9.84 17.14 27.04
N ASN A 27 -8.71 17.52 26.45
CA ASN A 27 -8.69 17.84 25.03
C ASN A 27 -9.27 16.68 24.20
N LYS A 28 -10.24 17.01 23.34
CA LYS A 28 -10.83 16.04 22.42
C LYS A 28 -9.71 15.50 21.53
N ASN A 29 -9.69 14.18 21.33
CA ASN A 29 -8.76 13.61 20.36
C ASN A 29 -9.16 14.12 18.97
N PHE A 30 -8.24 14.83 18.30
CA PHE A 30 -8.41 15.22 16.92
C PHE A 30 -7.96 14.09 16.00
N VAL A 31 -8.81 13.79 15.01
CA VAL A 31 -8.45 12.92 13.88
C VAL A 31 -7.90 13.82 12.78
N PRO A 32 -6.95 13.34 11.94
CA PRO A 32 -6.53 14.11 10.78
C PRO A 32 -7.72 14.53 9.92
N ALA A 33 -7.84 15.82 9.60
CA ALA A 33 -8.97 16.41 8.83
C ALA A 33 -9.23 15.71 7.49
N VAL A 34 -8.19 15.11 6.90
CA VAL A 34 -8.28 14.31 5.66
C VAL A 34 -9.21 13.11 5.78
N ARG A 35 -9.43 12.60 7.00
CA ARG A 35 -10.32 11.45 7.22
C ARG A 35 -11.79 11.84 7.17
N ASP A 36 -12.14 13.11 7.33
CA ASP A 36 -13.53 13.59 7.18
C ASP A 36 -13.97 13.52 5.72
N TRP A 37 -13.16 14.09 4.82
CA TRP A 37 -13.47 14.11 3.40
C TRP A 37 -12.29 13.62 2.59
N LYS A 38 -12.57 12.73 1.62
CA LYS A 38 -11.57 12.25 0.66
C LYS A 38 -10.88 13.37 -0.10
N ASN A 39 -11.57 14.49 -0.31
CA ASN A 39 -11.00 15.72 -0.84
C ASN A 39 -11.01 16.75 0.27
N SER A 40 -9.84 17.02 0.86
CA SER A 40 -9.64 18.15 1.76
C SER A 40 -9.40 19.38 0.89
N ILE A 41 -10.45 20.19 0.70
CA ILE A 41 -10.41 21.37 -0.16
C ILE A 41 -11.31 22.47 0.41
N TYR A 42 -10.86 23.72 0.24
CA TYR A 42 -11.67 24.91 0.38
C TYR A 42 -11.33 25.86 -0.78
N VAL A 43 -12.35 26.40 -1.44
CA VAL A 43 -12.19 27.37 -2.55
C VAL A 43 -13.27 28.44 -2.40
N TYR A 44 -12.89 29.71 -2.54
CA TYR A 44 -13.83 30.82 -2.54
C TYR A 44 -14.84 30.72 -3.70
N ASN A 45 -14.36 30.43 -4.90
CA ASN A 45 -15.21 30.16 -6.06
C ASN A 45 -15.72 28.70 -6.06
N LYS A 46 -17.02 28.54 -5.75
CA LYS A 46 -17.68 27.23 -5.65
C LYS A 46 -17.92 26.54 -7.00
N ASN A 47 -17.81 27.24 -8.14
CA ASN A 47 -18.12 26.67 -9.47
C ASN A 47 -17.27 25.43 -9.81
N THR A 48 -16.02 25.40 -9.32
CA THR A 48 -15.10 24.28 -9.58
C THR A 48 -15.32 23.08 -8.64
N LEU A 49 -15.98 23.29 -7.49
CA LEU A 49 -16.11 22.30 -6.42
C LEU A 49 -16.99 21.11 -6.83
N SER A 50 -18.02 21.35 -7.63
CA SER A 50 -18.97 20.34 -8.12
C SER A 50 -18.33 19.28 -9.02
N LEU A 51 -17.26 19.64 -9.75
CA LEU A 51 -16.56 18.74 -10.68
C LEU A 51 -15.56 17.81 -9.98
N ILE A 52 -15.13 18.14 -8.76
CA ILE A 52 -14.06 17.44 -8.05
C ILE A 52 -14.38 15.96 -7.79
N PRO A 53 -15.60 15.57 -7.32
CA PRO A 53 -15.91 14.15 -7.12
C PRO A 53 -15.78 13.32 -8.39
N VAL A 54 -16.15 13.89 -9.55
CA VAL A 54 -16.05 13.23 -10.86
C VAL A 54 -14.59 13.08 -11.26
N ALA A 55 -13.80 14.16 -11.14
CA ALA A 55 -12.38 14.17 -11.41
C ALA A 55 -11.63 13.14 -10.54
N SER A 56 -11.87 13.15 -9.22
CA SER A 56 -11.23 12.20 -8.28
C SER A 56 -11.56 10.75 -8.61
N ARG A 57 -12.78 10.47 -9.07
CA ARG A 57 -13.17 9.13 -9.54
C ARG A 57 -12.43 8.71 -10.81
N LEU A 58 -12.23 9.62 -11.77
CA LEU A 58 -11.47 9.36 -13.00
C LEU A 58 -9.99 9.12 -12.68
N VAL A 59 -9.39 9.98 -11.86
CA VAL A 59 -8.00 9.87 -11.40
C VAL A 59 -7.78 8.54 -10.67
N MET A 60 -8.71 8.14 -9.82
CA MET A 60 -8.65 6.83 -9.15
C MET A 60 -8.70 5.65 -10.11
N LYS A 61 -9.43 5.75 -11.24
CA LYS A 61 -9.40 4.72 -12.30
C LYS A 61 -8.04 4.66 -12.99
N LEU A 62 -7.43 5.81 -13.29
CA LEU A 62 -6.09 5.89 -13.88
C LEU A 62 -5.03 5.28 -12.97
N ILE A 63 -5.01 5.68 -11.69
CA ILE A 63 -4.11 5.13 -10.66
C ILE A 63 -4.27 3.62 -10.55
N LYS A 64 -5.52 3.13 -10.44
CA LYS A 64 -5.80 1.68 -10.41
C LYS A 64 -5.30 1.00 -11.69
N GLY A 65 -5.45 1.61 -12.87
CA GLY A 65 -4.93 1.11 -14.14
C GLY A 65 -3.41 0.96 -14.13
N TYR A 66 -2.71 2.03 -13.73
CA TYR A 66 -1.24 2.09 -13.66
C TYR A 66 -0.66 0.97 -12.81
N PHE A 67 -1.12 0.81 -11.57
CA PHE A 67 -0.57 -0.22 -10.69
C PHE A 67 -0.97 -1.65 -11.07
N ASN A 68 -2.13 -1.83 -11.73
CA ASN A 68 -2.54 -3.11 -12.31
C ASN A 68 -1.81 -3.44 -13.63
N SER A 69 -0.93 -2.59 -14.15
CA SER A 69 -0.12 -2.91 -15.34
C SER A 69 0.84 -4.07 -15.06
N TYR A 70 1.14 -4.89 -16.06
CA TYR A 70 2.07 -6.02 -15.95
C TYR A 70 2.92 -6.12 -17.20
N ASN A 71 4.20 -6.50 -17.05
CA ASN A 71 5.04 -6.88 -18.18
C ASN A 71 4.67 -8.31 -18.64
N LEU A 72 3.81 -8.39 -19.65
CA LEU A 72 3.30 -9.64 -20.20
C LEU A 72 4.40 -10.50 -20.85
N ASN A 73 5.40 -9.85 -21.44
CA ASN A 73 6.47 -10.50 -22.21
C ASN A 73 7.45 -11.23 -21.30
N ILE A 74 7.75 -10.69 -20.12
CA ILE A 74 8.59 -11.36 -19.13
C ILE A 74 7.78 -12.45 -18.41
N GLU A 75 6.52 -12.17 -18.07
CA GLU A 75 5.67 -13.15 -17.37
C GLU A 75 5.40 -14.40 -18.22
N SER A 76 5.21 -14.24 -19.53
CA SER A 76 4.99 -15.38 -20.44
C SER A 76 6.20 -16.32 -20.47
N LYS A 77 7.42 -15.79 -20.45
CA LYS A 77 8.67 -16.57 -20.44
C LYS A 77 8.87 -17.42 -19.17
N LEU A 78 8.19 -17.08 -18.08
CA LEU A 78 8.26 -17.80 -16.79
C LEU A 78 7.26 -18.96 -16.68
N ARG A 79 6.34 -19.11 -17.64
CA ARG A 79 5.23 -20.08 -17.57
C ARG A 79 5.28 -21.01 -18.77
N ASN A 80 4.96 -22.28 -18.56
CA ASN A 80 4.85 -23.25 -19.66
C ASN A 80 3.60 -23.00 -20.51
N LYS A 81 2.50 -22.52 -19.88
CA LYS A 81 1.22 -22.24 -20.56
C LYS A 81 0.84 -20.77 -20.47
N ARG A 82 0.30 -20.22 -21.56
CA ARG A 82 -0.22 -18.85 -21.63
C ARG A 82 -1.39 -18.68 -20.65
N LEU A 83 -1.30 -17.70 -19.74
CA LEU A 83 -2.42 -17.38 -18.85
C LEU A 83 -3.42 -16.46 -19.56
N ARG A 84 -4.70 -16.89 -19.64
CA ARG A 84 -5.78 -16.08 -20.25
C ARG A 84 -5.95 -14.74 -19.52
N ARG A 85 -6.28 -13.67 -20.26
CA ARG A 85 -6.46 -12.30 -19.71
C ARG A 85 -7.43 -12.27 -18.52
N ARG A 86 -8.52 -13.06 -18.57
CA ARG A 86 -9.49 -13.19 -17.46
C ARG A 86 -8.83 -13.62 -16.14
N TYR A 87 -7.96 -14.63 -16.17
CA TYR A 87 -7.31 -15.14 -14.97
C TYR A 87 -6.29 -14.15 -14.39
N ARG A 88 -5.66 -13.31 -15.23
CA ARG A 88 -4.81 -12.20 -14.75
C ARG A 88 -5.64 -11.19 -13.96
N LYS A 89 -6.77 -10.76 -14.52
CA LYS A 89 -7.68 -9.78 -13.89
C LYS A 89 -8.26 -10.28 -12.56
N LEU A 90 -8.44 -11.60 -12.41
CA LEU A 90 -8.96 -12.25 -11.18
C LEU A 90 -7.86 -12.67 -10.19
N SER A 91 -6.58 -12.44 -10.51
CA SER A 91 -5.48 -12.81 -9.62
C SER A 91 -5.48 -11.96 -8.36
N THR A 92 -5.27 -12.60 -7.21
CA THR A 92 -5.00 -11.89 -5.95
C THR A 92 -3.53 -11.50 -5.79
N ASN A 93 -2.64 -11.92 -6.72
CA ASN A 93 -1.21 -11.64 -6.64
C ASN A 93 -0.92 -10.34 -7.41
N LYS A 94 -1.33 -9.23 -6.81
CA LYS A 94 -1.25 -7.90 -7.39
C LYS A 94 -0.97 -6.84 -6.33
N ILE A 95 -0.81 -5.60 -6.76
CA ILE A 95 -0.74 -4.43 -5.89
C ILE A 95 -2.18 -4.04 -5.56
N PHE A 96 -2.54 -4.02 -4.28
CA PHE A 96 -3.84 -3.52 -3.81
C PHE A 96 -3.65 -2.09 -3.33
N ILE A 97 -4.62 -1.23 -3.62
CA ILE A 97 -4.56 0.21 -3.33
C ILE A 97 -5.86 0.61 -2.66
N SER A 98 -5.78 1.48 -1.66
CA SER A 98 -6.96 2.08 -1.05
C SER A 98 -7.68 3.04 -2.01
N GLU A 99 -8.77 3.64 -1.55
CA GLU A 99 -9.18 4.92 -2.09
C GLU A 99 -8.12 5.99 -1.78
N GLY A 100 -8.07 7.02 -2.64
CA GLY A 100 -7.10 8.08 -2.54
C GLY A 100 -7.64 9.24 -1.71
N GLU A 101 -6.76 9.78 -0.89
CA GLU A 101 -6.99 10.98 -0.10
C GLU A 101 -6.31 12.16 -0.80
N PHE A 102 -7.07 13.16 -1.18
CA PHE A 102 -6.63 14.30 -1.97
C PHE A 102 -6.61 15.54 -1.06
N LYS A 103 -5.43 16.10 -0.83
CA LYS A 103 -5.29 17.42 -0.21
C LYS A 103 -5.06 18.44 -1.30
N HIS A 104 -5.97 19.39 -1.43
CA HIS A 104 -5.90 20.44 -2.44
C HIS A 104 -5.33 21.70 -1.82
N THR A 105 -4.32 22.29 -2.46
CA THR A 105 -3.92 23.69 -2.27
C THR A 105 -4.21 24.46 -3.56
N ASN A 106 -3.90 25.75 -3.59
CA ASN A 106 -4.04 26.54 -4.81
C ASN A 106 -3.12 26.00 -5.91
N ASP A 107 -1.86 25.69 -5.57
CA ASP A 107 -0.84 25.34 -6.56
C ASP A 107 -0.74 23.83 -6.85
N LYS A 108 -1.02 22.99 -5.84
CA LYS A 108 -0.77 21.55 -5.93
C LYS A 108 -1.85 20.69 -5.28
N ILE A 109 -1.79 19.41 -5.60
CA ILE A 109 -2.63 18.36 -5.03
C ILE A 109 -1.73 17.25 -4.50
N ASN A 110 -1.82 16.98 -3.20
CA ASN A 110 -1.11 15.87 -2.58
C ASN A 110 -2.05 14.67 -2.49
N ILE A 111 -1.75 13.62 -3.25
CA ILE A 111 -2.53 12.39 -3.31
C ILE A 111 -1.89 11.34 -2.41
N THR A 112 -2.53 11.03 -1.30
CA THR A 112 -2.11 9.96 -0.40
C THR A 112 -2.77 8.64 -0.79
N LEU A 113 -1.96 7.60 -0.98
CA LEU A 113 -2.41 6.25 -1.36
C LEU A 113 -1.82 5.22 -0.40
N TYR A 114 -2.67 4.42 0.23
CA TYR A 114 -2.22 3.23 0.93
C TYR A 114 -2.09 2.07 -0.06
N VAL A 115 -1.01 1.30 0.05
CA VAL A 115 -0.69 0.21 -0.89
C VAL A 115 -0.27 -1.05 -0.16
N TYR A 116 -0.84 -2.19 -0.55
CA TYR A 116 -0.36 -3.51 -0.13
C TYR A 116 0.18 -4.29 -1.33
N ASN A 117 1.52 -4.42 -1.39
CA ASN A 117 2.22 -4.99 -2.53
C ASN A 117 2.40 -6.52 -2.41
N LYS A 118 1.28 -7.25 -2.56
CA LYS A 118 1.30 -8.73 -2.56
C LYS A 118 2.07 -9.32 -3.75
N GLN A 119 2.17 -8.58 -4.85
CA GLN A 119 2.93 -9.00 -6.03
C GLN A 119 4.41 -9.18 -5.70
N LYS A 120 5.04 -8.18 -5.07
CA LYS A 120 6.43 -8.24 -4.60
C LYS A 120 6.66 -9.44 -3.69
N LEU A 121 5.81 -9.61 -2.67
CA LEU A 121 5.91 -10.72 -1.72
C LEU A 121 5.87 -12.08 -2.42
N ASN A 122 4.99 -12.25 -3.40
CA ASN A 122 4.89 -13.49 -4.18
C ASN A 122 6.14 -13.75 -5.04
N TYR A 123 6.74 -12.72 -5.64
CA TYR A 123 8.00 -12.87 -6.39
C TYR A 123 9.17 -13.23 -5.48
N LEU A 124 9.32 -12.54 -4.35
CA LEU A 124 10.35 -12.85 -3.36
C LEU A 124 10.22 -14.27 -2.81
N ALA A 125 8.99 -14.71 -2.48
CA ALA A 125 8.75 -16.08 -2.03
C ALA A 125 9.15 -17.13 -3.09
N LYS A 126 8.88 -16.87 -4.37
CA LYS A 126 9.30 -17.75 -5.47
C LYS A 126 10.81 -17.79 -5.67
N LEU A 127 11.49 -16.65 -5.50
CA LEU A 127 12.94 -16.58 -5.56
C LEU A 127 13.59 -17.37 -4.41
N LYS A 128 13.16 -17.12 -3.18
CA LYS A 128 13.67 -17.80 -1.98
C LYS A 128 13.49 -19.32 -2.06
N LYS A 129 12.33 -19.79 -2.52
CA LYS A 129 12.05 -21.23 -2.60
C LYS A 129 12.84 -21.99 -3.66
N LYS A 130 13.24 -21.33 -4.76
CA LYS A 130 13.75 -22.04 -5.95
C LYS A 130 15.18 -21.71 -6.33
N TYR A 131 15.69 -20.54 -5.95
CA TYR A 131 16.87 -19.98 -6.60
C TYR A 131 17.92 -19.43 -5.64
N THR A 132 17.57 -19.01 -4.42
CA THR A 132 18.56 -18.40 -3.50
C THR A 132 19.70 -19.35 -3.15
N SER A 133 19.41 -20.63 -2.89
CA SER A 133 20.46 -21.64 -2.63
C SER A 133 21.34 -21.93 -3.85
N LEU A 134 20.76 -21.89 -5.06
CA LEU A 134 21.47 -22.19 -6.30
C LEU A 134 22.43 -21.08 -6.75
N PHE A 135 22.25 -19.86 -6.23
CA PHE A 135 22.97 -18.67 -6.66
C PHE A 135 23.69 -17.97 -5.51
N GLY A 136 24.02 -18.69 -4.43
CA GLY A 136 25.08 -18.27 -3.52
C GLY A 136 26.40 -18.16 -4.28
N LYS A 137 27.24 -17.16 -3.95
CA LYS A 137 28.41 -16.78 -4.76
C LYS A 137 29.28 -18.00 -5.12
N ASP A 138 29.68 -18.80 -4.14
CA ASP A 138 30.62 -19.90 -4.34
C ASP A 138 30.01 -21.07 -5.11
N ILE A 139 28.78 -21.48 -4.75
CA ILE A 139 28.03 -22.54 -5.42
C ILE A 139 27.81 -22.16 -6.90
N PHE A 140 27.53 -20.88 -7.16
CA PHE A 140 27.32 -20.40 -8.50
C PHE A 140 28.60 -20.44 -9.33
N ILE A 141 29.72 -19.98 -8.79
CA ILE A 141 31.03 -20.01 -9.47
C ILE A 141 31.43 -21.46 -9.78
N LYS A 142 31.37 -22.36 -8.79
CA LYS A 142 31.66 -23.80 -8.98
C LYS A 142 30.78 -24.40 -10.07
N LYS A 143 29.49 -24.04 -10.10
CA LYS A 143 28.57 -24.51 -11.13
C LYS A 143 28.90 -23.95 -12.52
N LEU A 144 29.30 -22.69 -12.62
CA LEU A 144 29.72 -22.09 -13.89
C LEU A 144 30.99 -22.75 -14.42
N GLN A 145 31.97 -23.01 -13.54
CA GLN A 145 33.18 -23.75 -13.87
C GLN A 145 32.85 -25.16 -14.38
N LEU A 146 31.94 -25.88 -13.70
CA LEU A 146 31.48 -27.20 -14.13
C LEU A 146 30.75 -27.15 -15.49
N ILE A 147 29.91 -26.14 -15.71
CA ILE A 147 29.26 -25.95 -17.01
C ILE A 147 30.31 -25.70 -18.10
N LYS A 148 31.33 -24.89 -17.82
CA LYS A 148 32.45 -24.58 -18.74
C LYS A 148 33.26 -25.84 -19.06
N SER A 149 33.69 -26.60 -18.06
CA SER A 149 34.48 -27.83 -18.29
C SER A 149 33.72 -28.86 -19.11
N LYS A 150 32.45 -29.12 -18.78
CA LYS A 150 31.58 -29.99 -19.56
C LYS A 150 31.32 -29.45 -20.98
N ALA A 151 31.17 -28.14 -21.14
CA ALA A 151 30.99 -27.52 -22.45
C ALA A 151 32.21 -27.75 -23.35
N ILE A 152 33.41 -27.59 -22.78
CA ILE A 152 34.69 -27.83 -23.48
C ILE A 152 34.80 -29.32 -23.85
N GLY A 153 34.52 -30.24 -22.92
CA GLY A 153 34.55 -31.69 -23.20
C GLY A 153 33.57 -32.12 -24.30
N ILE A 154 32.38 -31.51 -24.35
CA ILE A 154 31.42 -31.73 -25.43
C ILE A 154 31.96 -31.19 -26.76
N LEU A 155 32.54 -29.99 -26.74
CA LEU A 155 33.08 -29.35 -27.95
C LEU A 155 34.23 -30.18 -28.54
N THR A 156 35.14 -30.67 -27.71
CA THR A 156 36.27 -31.50 -28.17
C THR A 156 35.80 -32.84 -28.75
N GLN A 157 34.81 -33.49 -28.12
CA GLN A 157 34.19 -34.71 -28.66
C GLN A 157 33.52 -34.45 -30.02
N GLN A 158 32.80 -33.34 -30.15
CA GLN A 158 32.16 -32.95 -31.40
C GLN A 158 33.20 -32.64 -32.49
N GLN A 159 34.30 -31.96 -32.15
CA GLN A 159 35.40 -31.70 -33.07
C GLN A 159 36.08 -32.98 -33.57
N LYS A 160 36.29 -33.98 -32.70
CA LYS A 160 36.79 -35.30 -33.13
C LYS A 160 35.83 -35.99 -34.11
N LYS A 161 34.52 -35.95 -33.82
CA LYS A 161 33.48 -36.48 -34.71
C LYS A 161 33.35 -35.70 -36.01
N SER A 162 33.58 -34.38 -36.01
CA SER A 162 33.60 -33.65 -37.28
C SER A 162 34.82 -33.97 -38.10
N LYS A 163 36.01 -34.09 -37.49
CA LYS A 163 37.23 -34.44 -38.25
C LYS A 163 37.04 -35.75 -39.01
N THR A 164 36.51 -36.77 -38.32
CA THR A 164 36.17 -38.06 -38.95
C THR A 164 35.12 -37.90 -40.07
N LEU A 165 34.05 -37.14 -39.84
CA LEU A 165 33.01 -36.90 -40.84
C LEU A 165 33.48 -36.04 -42.03
N THR A 166 34.33 -35.04 -41.82
CA THR A 166 34.89 -34.20 -42.88
C THR A 166 35.88 -34.94 -43.75
N ASN A 167 36.58 -35.93 -43.19
CA ASN A 167 37.45 -36.82 -43.96
C ASN A 167 36.63 -37.70 -44.92
N VAL A 168 35.43 -38.15 -44.49
CA VAL A 168 34.52 -38.95 -45.33
C VAL A 168 33.73 -38.08 -46.31
N LEU A 169 33.32 -36.87 -45.90
CA LEU A 169 32.43 -35.98 -46.66
C LEU A 169 32.91 -34.51 -46.64
N PRO A 170 34.00 -34.17 -47.37
CA PRO A 170 34.60 -32.83 -47.32
C PRO A 170 33.66 -31.72 -47.80
N LYS A 171 32.79 -32.02 -48.79
CA LYS A 171 31.76 -31.11 -49.31
C LYS A 171 30.78 -30.60 -48.25
N TYR A 172 30.67 -31.28 -47.10
CA TYR A 172 29.68 -30.99 -46.06
C TYR A 172 30.26 -30.29 -44.82
N SER A 173 31.55 -29.97 -44.80
CA SER A 173 32.26 -29.36 -43.64
C SER A 173 31.53 -28.16 -43.02
N THR A 174 31.02 -27.25 -43.85
CA THR A 174 30.27 -26.07 -43.41
C THR A 174 28.95 -26.43 -42.72
N LYS A 175 28.23 -27.45 -43.21
CA LYS A 175 26.99 -27.96 -42.60
C LYS A 175 27.28 -28.65 -41.26
N VAL A 176 28.38 -29.40 -41.18
CA VAL A 176 28.83 -30.05 -39.93
C VAL A 176 29.12 -29.01 -38.85
N ASN A 177 29.87 -27.95 -39.17
CA ASN A 177 30.16 -26.86 -38.24
C ASN A 177 28.90 -26.13 -37.76
N LYS A 178 27.90 -25.94 -38.65
CA LYS A 178 26.59 -25.39 -38.27
C LYS A 178 25.87 -26.28 -37.25
N ILE A 179 25.86 -27.60 -37.45
CA ILE A 179 25.23 -28.57 -36.54
C ILE A 179 25.93 -28.57 -35.17
N GLN A 180 27.27 -28.57 -35.13
CA GLN A 180 28.04 -28.48 -33.89
C GLN A 180 27.70 -27.21 -33.10
N ASN A 181 27.63 -26.07 -33.78
CA ASN A 181 27.27 -24.80 -33.17
C ASN A 181 25.84 -24.82 -32.61
N ILE A 182 24.90 -25.45 -33.31
CA ILE A 182 23.53 -25.66 -32.79
C ILE A 182 23.58 -26.51 -31.52
N TYR A 183 24.30 -27.64 -31.53
CA TYR A 183 24.41 -28.53 -30.37
C TYR A 183 25.00 -27.80 -29.16
N TYR A 184 26.14 -27.12 -29.33
CA TYR A 184 26.78 -26.32 -28.28
C TYR A 184 25.84 -25.23 -27.74
N ARG A 185 25.15 -24.50 -28.62
CA ARG A 185 24.15 -23.48 -28.23
C ARG A 185 22.99 -24.11 -27.44
N THR A 186 22.52 -25.30 -27.81
CA THR A 186 21.45 -25.97 -27.06
C THR A 186 21.90 -26.40 -25.67
N TYR A 187 23.14 -26.90 -25.53
CA TYR A 187 23.74 -27.25 -24.25
C TYR A 187 23.82 -26.02 -23.34
N ILE A 188 24.40 -24.91 -23.81
CA ILE A 188 24.51 -23.65 -23.06
C ILE A 188 23.12 -23.13 -22.66
N LYS A 189 22.15 -23.13 -23.59
CA LYS A 189 20.76 -22.70 -23.29
C LYS A 189 20.10 -23.57 -22.21
N LYS A 190 20.33 -24.88 -22.23
CA LYS A 190 19.80 -25.83 -21.23
C LYS A 190 20.49 -25.66 -19.88
N SER A 191 21.81 -25.50 -19.85
CA SER A 191 22.60 -25.37 -18.62
C SER A 191 22.29 -24.07 -17.86
N ILE A 192 22.06 -22.97 -18.57
CA ILE A 192 21.78 -21.64 -18.00
C ILE A 192 20.27 -21.39 -17.79
N LYS A 193 19.38 -22.33 -18.15
CA LYS A 193 17.91 -22.16 -18.07
C LYS A 193 17.41 -21.66 -16.70
N ARG A 194 17.97 -22.19 -15.60
CA ARG A 194 17.58 -21.77 -14.24
C ARG A 194 18.01 -20.32 -13.94
N LEU A 195 19.22 -19.92 -14.37
CA LEU A 195 19.72 -18.55 -14.22
C LEU A 195 18.83 -17.58 -14.99
N LYS A 196 18.43 -17.94 -16.21
CA LYS A 196 17.52 -17.15 -17.04
C LYS A 196 16.19 -16.86 -16.32
N TYR A 197 15.60 -17.87 -15.66
CA TYR A 197 14.37 -17.66 -14.88
C TYR A 197 14.59 -16.80 -13.64
N TYR A 198 15.71 -16.98 -12.95
CA TYR A 198 16.09 -16.12 -11.84
C TYR A 198 16.20 -14.65 -12.28
N MET A 199 16.86 -14.38 -13.41
CA MET A 199 16.96 -13.04 -13.99
C MET A 199 15.59 -12.45 -14.36
N TYR A 200 14.68 -13.24 -14.93
CA TYR A 200 13.32 -12.76 -15.20
C TYR A 200 12.55 -12.39 -13.94
N TYR A 201 12.69 -13.15 -12.84
CA TYR A 201 12.09 -12.76 -11.57
C TYR A 201 12.72 -11.48 -10.99
N LYS A 202 14.05 -11.31 -11.12
CA LYS A 202 14.74 -10.07 -10.74
C LYS A 202 14.23 -8.87 -11.55
N GLN A 203 14.08 -9.00 -12.87
CA GLN A 203 13.52 -7.96 -13.73
C GLN A 203 12.09 -7.60 -13.31
N LEU A 204 11.24 -8.58 -13.01
CA LEU A 204 9.87 -8.31 -12.53
C LEU A 204 9.83 -7.61 -11.17
N LEU A 205 10.81 -7.89 -10.28
CA LEU A 205 10.96 -7.18 -9.02
C LEU A 205 11.41 -5.74 -9.23
N TYR A 206 12.37 -5.51 -10.13
CA TYR A 206 12.82 -4.17 -10.50
C TYR A 206 11.66 -3.35 -11.07
N ILE A 207 10.91 -3.88 -12.04
CA ILE A 207 9.71 -3.21 -12.60
C ILE A 207 8.68 -2.92 -11.50
N ASN A 208 8.50 -3.83 -10.54
CA ASN A 208 7.57 -3.62 -9.44
C ASN A 208 8.06 -2.52 -8.47
N LYS A 209 9.36 -2.40 -8.23
CA LYS A 209 9.97 -1.33 -7.43
C LYS A 209 9.86 0.02 -8.16
N ALA A 210 10.21 0.05 -9.43
CA ALA A 210 10.15 1.22 -10.31
C ALA A 210 8.80 1.92 -10.28
N LYS A 211 7.68 1.18 -10.17
CA LYS A 211 6.32 1.76 -10.06
C LYS A 211 6.09 2.74 -8.90
N PHE A 212 6.97 2.74 -7.90
CA PHE A 212 6.88 3.61 -6.73
C PHE A 212 7.92 4.74 -6.78
N GLU A 213 8.82 4.72 -7.76
CA GLU A 213 9.84 5.74 -7.95
C GLU A 213 9.25 6.90 -8.75
N ASN A 214 9.58 8.15 -8.36
CA ASN A 214 9.00 9.35 -8.97
C ASN A 214 9.23 9.42 -10.49
N SER A 215 10.39 8.95 -10.97
CA SER A 215 10.73 8.90 -12.39
C SER A 215 9.71 8.15 -13.24
N TYR A 216 9.22 7.00 -12.77
CA TYR A 216 8.23 6.19 -13.48
C TYR A 216 6.78 6.61 -13.18
N LEU A 217 6.57 7.44 -12.16
CA LEU A 217 5.27 8.05 -11.87
C LEU A 217 5.01 9.28 -12.74
N GLN A 218 6.05 9.88 -13.35
CA GLN A 218 5.92 11.12 -14.13
C GLN A 218 4.83 11.03 -15.21
N GLY A 219 4.81 9.95 -15.99
CA GLY A 219 3.76 9.77 -17.02
C GLY A 219 2.33 9.68 -16.44
N LEU A 220 2.16 9.19 -15.20
CA LEU A 220 0.88 9.22 -14.50
C LEU A 220 0.57 10.63 -13.96
N ILE A 221 1.58 11.32 -13.43
CA ILE A 221 1.48 12.70 -12.95
C ILE A 221 1.02 13.62 -14.08
N ASP A 222 1.61 13.52 -15.27
CA ASP A 222 1.26 14.36 -16.42
C ASP A 222 -0.20 14.17 -16.86
N LEU A 223 -0.69 12.93 -16.85
CA LEU A 223 -2.09 12.63 -17.15
C LEU A 223 -3.06 13.23 -16.13
N ILE A 224 -2.70 13.17 -14.84
CA ILE A 224 -3.51 13.74 -13.77
C ILE A 224 -3.43 15.28 -13.78
N LYS A 225 -2.27 15.85 -14.16
CA LYS A 225 -2.04 17.30 -14.27
C LYS A 225 -2.98 17.92 -15.29
N LYS A 226 -3.24 17.22 -16.41
CA LYS A 226 -4.23 17.62 -17.40
C LYS A 226 -5.66 17.70 -16.87
N ILE A 227 -6.02 16.90 -15.86
CA ILE A 227 -7.37 16.86 -15.27
C ILE A 227 -7.58 18.01 -14.28
N TYR A 228 -6.64 18.19 -13.35
CA TYR A 228 -6.79 19.19 -12.29
C TYR A 228 -6.18 20.55 -12.61
N LYS A 229 -5.32 20.65 -13.63
CA LYS A 229 -4.53 21.85 -13.96
C LYS A 229 -3.67 22.37 -12.79
N LYS A 230 -3.20 21.44 -11.93
CA LYS A 230 -2.36 21.72 -10.75
C LYS A 230 -1.21 20.74 -10.69
N ASN A 231 -0.13 21.11 -9.99
CA ASN A 231 0.97 20.19 -9.73
C ASN A 231 0.51 19.04 -8.84
N ILE A 232 1.06 17.84 -9.03
CA ILE A 232 0.64 16.64 -8.28
C ILE A 232 1.85 16.02 -7.58
N GLU A 233 1.67 15.75 -6.30
CA GLU A 233 2.62 15.01 -5.49
C GLU A 233 1.95 13.74 -4.96
N PHE A 234 2.64 12.61 -5.07
CA PHE A 234 2.17 11.33 -4.53
C PHE A 234 2.80 11.06 -3.17
N ASN A 235 1.97 10.73 -2.19
CA ASN A 235 2.39 10.15 -0.92
C ASN A 235 1.95 8.68 -0.86
N ILE A 236 2.83 7.76 -1.25
CA ILE A 236 2.50 6.33 -1.30
C ILE A 236 2.96 5.62 -0.03
N ILE A 237 1.99 5.18 0.78
CA ILE A 237 2.23 4.51 2.06
C ILE A 237 2.13 3.00 1.87
N ASN A 238 3.24 2.29 2.00
CA ASN A 238 3.27 0.83 1.88
C ASN A 238 2.85 0.15 3.19
N LEU A 239 1.71 -0.54 3.17
CA LEU A 239 1.19 -1.31 4.28
C LEU A 239 1.87 -2.68 4.38
N LYS A 240 2.22 -3.07 5.61
CA LYS A 240 2.76 -4.41 5.90
C LYS A 240 1.70 -5.50 5.76
N TYR A 241 0.46 -5.22 6.17
CA TYR A 241 -0.65 -6.17 6.14
C TYR A 241 -1.88 -5.62 5.45
N LEU A 242 -2.67 -6.51 4.86
CA LEU A 242 -3.89 -6.20 4.12
C LEU A 242 -4.98 -5.59 5.02
N TYR A 243 -5.07 -6.05 6.27
CA TYR A 243 -6.15 -5.69 7.21
C TYR A 243 -5.93 -4.35 7.93
N PHE A 244 -4.88 -3.60 7.59
CA PHE A 244 -4.66 -2.24 8.12
C PHE A 244 -5.49 -1.16 7.43
N ASN A 245 -6.08 -1.48 6.28
CA ASN A 245 -6.96 -0.56 5.56
C ASN A 245 -8.15 -1.33 4.99
N SER A 246 -9.36 -0.84 5.25
CA SER A 246 -10.59 -1.56 4.88
C SER A 246 -10.79 -1.71 3.35
N ASP A 247 -10.35 -0.76 2.53
CA ASP A 247 -10.46 -0.84 1.06
C ASP A 247 -9.61 -1.98 0.50
N ILE A 248 -8.39 -2.04 1.01
CA ILE A 248 -7.42 -3.07 0.64
C ILE A 248 -7.87 -4.43 1.17
N TYR A 249 -8.44 -4.46 2.37
CA TYR A 249 -8.94 -5.67 3.03
C TYR A 249 -10.07 -6.35 2.27
N THR A 250 -11.01 -5.58 1.71
CA THR A 250 -12.18 -6.10 0.98
C THR A 250 -11.87 -6.55 -0.46
N GLN A 251 -10.88 -5.94 -1.12
CA GLN A 251 -10.57 -6.22 -2.53
C GLN A 251 -10.25 -7.70 -2.85
N PRO A 252 -9.44 -8.43 -2.07
CA PRO A 252 -9.20 -9.86 -2.31
C PRO A 252 -10.46 -10.71 -2.25
N LEU A 253 -11.42 -10.36 -1.38
CA LEU A 253 -12.69 -11.07 -1.28
C LEU A 253 -13.47 -10.94 -2.58
N VAL A 254 -13.59 -9.73 -3.11
CA VAL A 254 -14.25 -9.45 -4.40
C VAL A 254 -13.63 -10.29 -5.53
N LEU A 255 -12.30 -10.31 -5.65
CA LEU A 255 -11.61 -11.07 -6.70
C LEU A 255 -11.81 -12.58 -6.57
N LYS A 256 -11.78 -13.09 -5.34
CA LYS A 256 -12.04 -14.52 -5.06
C LYS A 256 -13.48 -14.90 -5.42
N LEU A 257 -14.47 -14.10 -5.00
CA LEU A 257 -15.90 -14.34 -5.29
C LEU A 257 -16.22 -14.29 -6.79
N ARG A 258 -15.55 -13.42 -7.55
CA ARG A 258 -15.64 -13.39 -9.02
C ARG A 258 -15.07 -14.65 -9.67
N LYS A 259 -14.04 -15.25 -9.06
CA LYS A 259 -13.41 -16.49 -9.56
C LYS A 259 -14.24 -17.72 -9.22
N LYS A 260 -14.64 -17.86 -7.96
CA LYS A 260 -15.46 -18.96 -7.45
C LYS A 260 -16.34 -18.44 -6.31
N ARG A 261 -17.57 -18.92 -6.22
CA ARG A 261 -18.56 -18.40 -5.26
C ARG A 261 -18.59 -19.20 -3.96
N ASP A 262 -17.43 -19.42 -3.36
CA ASP A 262 -17.28 -20.11 -2.07
C ASP A 262 -17.22 -19.08 -0.93
N LEU A 263 -18.35 -18.40 -0.67
CA LEU A 263 -18.41 -17.22 0.20
C LEU A 263 -17.90 -17.47 1.62
N LEU A 264 -18.45 -18.48 2.30
CA LEU A 264 -18.11 -18.77 3.70
C LEU A 264 -16.63 -19.10 3.89
N ARG A 265 -16.04 -19.88 2.97
CA ARG A 265 -14.63 -20.27 2.99
C ARG A 265 -13.73 -19.04 2.86
N TYR A 266 -14.06 -18.13 1.95
CA TYR A 266 -13.24 -16.93 1.72
C TYR A 266 -13.39 -15.87 2.82
N LEU A 267 -14.56 -15.76 3.44
CA LEU A 267 -14.76 -14.96 4.64
C LEU A 267 -13.89 -15.48 5.80
N LYS A 268 -13.99 -16.78 6.12
CA LYS A 268 -13.17 -17.41 7.17
C LYS A 268 -11.66 -17.21 6.94
N ASP A 269 -11.16 -17.46 5.72
CA ASP A 269 -9.74 -17.29 5.37
C ASP A 269 -9.23 -15.84 5.53
N LEU A 270 -10.05 -14.83 5.23
CA LEU A 270 -9.64 -13.43 5.36
C LEU A 270 -9.72 -12.93 6.81
N VAL A 271 -10.74 -13.33 7.56
CA VAL A 271 -10.91 -12.96 8.97
C VAL A 271 -9.82 -13.61 9.82
N ASN A 272 -9.47 -14.87 9.55
CA ASN A 272 -8.39 -15.55 10.28
C ASN A 272 -7.00 -14.93 10.06
N LYS A 273 -6.78 -14.22 8.95
CA LYS A 273 -5.52 -13.51 8.66
C LYS A 273 -5.33 -12.23 9.46
N ALA A 274 -6.41 -11.65 10.00
CA ALA A 274 -6.31 -10.48 10.85
C ALA A 274 -5.75 -10.90 12.22
N LYS A 275 -4.57 -10.37 12.55
CA LYS A 275 -4.04 -10.43 13.91
C LYS A 275 -4.73 -9.34 14.72
N ILE A 276 -5.34 -9.75 15.82
CA ILE A 276 -6.02 -8.86 16.74
C ILE A 276 -5.21 -8.88 18.02
N GLU A 277 -4.75 -7.71 18.42
CA GLU A 277 -3.99 -7.55 19.65
C GLU A 277 -4.96 -7.15 20.76
N LYS A 278 -4.91 -7.86 21.88
CA LYS A 278 -5.54 -7.40 23.12
C LYS A 278 -4.65 -6.28 23.65
N VAL A 279 -5.18 -5.06 23.74
CA VAL A 279 -4.44 -3.90 24.24
C VAL A 279 -5.04 -3.53 25.60
N SER A 280 -4.20 -3.47 26.63
CA SER A 280 -4.56 -2.83 27.88
C SER A 280 -4.81 -1.35 27.60
N LEU A 281 -6.00 -0.87 27.92
CA LEU A 281 -6.33 0.55 27.76
C LEU A 281 -5.58 1.32 28.85
N ASN A 282 -4.46 1.93 28.50
CA ASN A 282 -3.77 2.81 29.43
C ASN A 282 -4.74 3.93 29.81
N LYS A 283 -4.92 4.16 31.12
CA LYS A 283 -5.58 5.39 31.60
C LYS A 283 -4.76 6.55 31.04
N ARG A 284 -5.45 7.57 30.48
CA ARG A 284 -4.79 8.85 30.26
C ARG A 284 -4.30 9.32 31.62
N SER A 285 -3.02 9.64 31.73
CA SER A 285 -2.61 10.56 32.78
C SER A 285 -3.44 11.82 32.60
N GLU A 286 -3.96 12.34 33.70
CA GLU A 286 -4.39 13.73 33.81
C GLU A 286 -3.13 14.57 33.56
N TYR A 287 -2.80 14.79 32.29
CA TYR A 287 -1.80 15.78 31.93
C TYR A 287 -2.44 17.13 32.20
N TYR A 288 -2.28 17.58 33.44
CA TYR A 288 -2.18 19.00 33.74
C TYR A 288 -1.28 19.60 32.64
N PHE A 289 -1.80 20.55 31.88
CA PHE A 289 -0.93 21.55 31.28
C PHE A 289 -0.38 22.40 32.43
N ASN A 290 0.46 21.78 33.27
CA ASN A 290 1.33 22.46 34.23
C ASN A 290 2.47 23.16 33.48
N LEU A 291 2.38 23.39 32.17
CA LEU A 291 3.25 24.34 31.50
C LEU A 291 2.95 25.74 32.06
N GLU A 292 1.69 26.14 32.18
CA GLU A 292 1.35 27.44 32.79
C GLU A 292 1.72 27.50 34.27
N ASN A 293 1.51 26.44 35.06
CA ASN A 293 1.98 26.40 36.46
C ASN A 293 3.51 26.27 36.62
N LEU A 294 4.23 25.79 35.60
CA LEU A 294 5.70 25.88 35.53
C LEU A 294 6.15 27.32 35.21
N PHE A 295 5.32 28.11 34.52
CA PHE A 295 5.59 29.52 34.23
C PHE A 295 5.13 30.47 35.34
N THR A 296 4.14 30.11 36.15
CA THR A 296 3.57 30.99 37.20
C THR A 296 4.16 30.80 38.59
N ARG A 297 5.03 29.81 38.83
CA ARG A 297 5.73 29.63 40.11
C ARG A 297 7.25 29.72 39.97
N ASN A 298 7.76 30.87 40.41
CA ASN A 298 9.12 31.19 40.83
C ASN A 298 10.01 31.90 39.80
N ASN A 299 10.26 33.19 40.11
CA ASN A 299 11.43 33.96 39.71
C ASN A 299 12.73 33.20 39.98
N VAL A 300 13.15 32.26 39.13
CA VAL A 300 14.50 31.68 39.22
C VAL A 300 14.95 31.22 37.83
N ASP A 301 15.93 31.93 37.26
CA ASP A 301 16.63 31.61 35.99
C ASP A 301 17.16 30.16 35.91
N ILE A 302 17.26 29.47 37.04
CA ILE A 302 17.68 28.07 37.17
C ILE A 302 16.65 27.09 36.56
N THR A 303 15.35 27.38 36.68
CA THR A 303 14.28 26.52 36.11
C THR A 303 14.28 26.57 34.58
N ASN A 304 14.52 27.75 34.01
CA ASN A 304 14.67 27.96 32.57
C ASN A 304 15.90 27.22 32.00
N ASN A 305 17.02 27.19 32.73
CA ASN A 305 18.22 26.47 32.29
C ASN A 305 18.08 24.94 32.36
N LEU A 306 17.44 24.40 33.40
CA LEU A 306 17.23 22.95 33.53
C LEU A 306 16.21 22.44 32.50
N LEU A 307 15.15 23.22 32.24
CA LEU A 307 14.15 22.92 31.23
C LEU A 307 14.72 23.08 29.80
N ASN A 308 15.58 24.07 29.56
CA ASN A 308 16.35 24.19 28.32
C ASN A 308 17.30 23.01 28.13
N ASN A 309 18.00 22.56 29.17
CA ASN A 309 18.90 21.41 29.10
C ASN A 309 18.14 20.10 28.86
N LEU A 310 16.99 19.90 29.50
CA LEU A 310 16.09 18.76 29.24
C LEU A 310 15.48 18.83 27.83
N MET A 311 15.07 20.02 27.36
CA MET A 311 14.58 20.22 25.99
C MET A 311 15.68 19.98 24.96
N GLN A 312 16.93 20.39 25.22
CA GLN A 312 18.08 20.17 24.35
C GLN A 312 18.47 18.68 24.29
N TYR A 313 18.51 18.00 25.44
CA TYR A 313 18.80 16.56 25.53
C TYR A 313 17.71 15.73 24.83
N ASN A 314 16.43 16.08 25.04
CA ASN A 314 15.29 15.39 24.43
C ASN A 314 15.10 15.73 22.94
N LYS A 315 15.53 16.91 22.46
CA LYS A 315 15.48 17.28 21.02
C LYS A 315 16.43 16.44 20.16
N LYS A 316 17.57 16.00 20.70
CA LYS A 316 18.56 15.20 19.94
C LYS A 316 18.26 13.70 19.97
N ASN A 317 17.62 13.18 21.01
CA ASN A 317 17.34 11.75 21.11
C ASN A 317 16.14 11.33 20.24
N SER A 318 16.44 10.90 19.02
CA SER A 318 15.43 10.44 18.04
C SER A 318 14.54 9.31 18.55
N GLU A 319 15.02 8.46 19.47
CA GLU A 319 14.24 7.35 20.02
C GLU A 319 13.17 7.84 21.00
N TYR A 320 13.51 8.82 21.85
CA TYR A 320 12.58 9.45 22.77
C TYR A 320 11.46 10.16 21.99
N LEU A 321 11.82 11.01 21.03
CA LEU A 321 10.85 11.70 20.17
C LEU A 321 9.93 10.72 19.44
N LYS A 322 10.49 9.63 18.91
CA LYS A 322 9.71 8.56 18.27
C LYS A 322 8.75 7.91 19.25
N LYS A 323 9.16 7.64 20.50
CA LYS A 323 8.29 7.07 21.54
C LYS A 323 7.16 8.01 21.90
N VAL A 324 7.44 9.30 22.09
CA VAL A 324 6.43 10.34 22.36
C VAL A 324 5.41 10.41 21.21
N ILE A 325 5.89 10.62 19.98
CA ILE A 325 5.04 10.68 18.79
C ILE A 325 4.18 9.42 18.65
N LEU A 326 4.78 8.23 18.81
CA LEU A 326 4.04 6.99 18.72
C LEU A 326 3.00 6.87 19.83
N ASN A 327 3.29 7.30 21.06
CA ASN A 327 2.35 7.23 22.18
C ASN A 327 1.11 8.11 21.97
N ASP A 328 1.30 9.28 21.36
CA ASP A 328 0.23 10.25 21.10
C ASP A 328 -0.70 9.81 19.97
N ILE A 329 -0.17 9.09 18.97
CA ILE A 329 -0.99 8.55 17.87
C ILE A 329 -1.95 7.47 18.42
N LYS A 330 -3.26 7.65 18.18
CA LYS A 330 -4.34 6.70 18.51
C LYS A 330 -4.66 5.76 17.36
N TYR A 331 -5.38 4.67 17.66
CA TYR A 331 -5.89 3.70 16.67
C TYR A 331 -4.79 2.98 15.88
N LYS A 332 -3.64 2.73 16.52
CA LYS A 332 -2.45 2.15 15.89
C LYS A 332 -2.58 0.65 15.67
N ARG A 333 -3.32 -0.04 16.56
CA ARG A 333 -3.43 -1.50 16.57
C ARG A 333 -4.82 -1.91 16.13
N VAL A 334 -4.93 -2.98 15.34
CA VAL A 334 -6.24 -3.45 14.87
C VAL A 334 -6.94 -4.21 15.98
N SER A 335 -8.10 -3.71 16.42
CA SER A 335 -8.92 -4.29 17.48
C SER A 335 -10.03 -5.19 16.96
N GLY A 336 -10.49 -4.97 15.73
CA GLY A 336 -11.55 -5.76 15.14
C GLY A 336 -11.66 -5.61 13.64
N VAL A 337 -12.16 -6.66 13.00
CA VAL A 337 -12.47 -6.70 11.58
C VAL A 337 -13.82 -7.38 11.36
N ARG A 338 -14.60 -6.88 10.39
CA ARG A 338 -15.85 -7.49 9.92
C ARG A 338 -15.89 -7.48 8.40
N LEU A 339 -16.30 -8.59 7.80
CA LEU A 339 -16.51 -8.73 6.37
C LEU A 339 -17.88 -9.31 6.09
N GLU A 340 -18.54 -8.75 5.09
CA GLU A 340 -19.85 -9.19 4.63
C GLU A 340 -19.87 -9.27 3.11
N ALA A 341 -20.63 -10.22 2.58
CA ALA A 341 -21.02 -10.17 1.18
C ALA A 341 -22.48 -10.55 1.02
N ALA A 342 -23.12 -9.87 0.07
CA ALA A 342 -24.54 -10.01 -0.24
C ALA A 342 -24.74 -10.04 -1.77
N GLY A 343 -25.69 -10.84 -2.26
CA GLY A 343 -26.13 -10.80 -3.66
C GLY A 343 -26.19 -12.18 -4.33
N ARG A 344 -26.09 -12.22 -5.67
CA ARG A 344 -26.21 -13.46 -6.46
C ARG A 344 -24.90 -14.26 -6.44
N LEU A 345 -24.68 -14.94 -5.31
CA LEU A 345 -23.49 -15.74 -4.99
C LEU A 345 -23.74 -17.26 -4.98
N THR A 346 -24.85 -17.73 -5.54
CA THR A 346 -25.12 -19.17 -5.71
C THR A 346 -24.17 -19.83 -6.71
N LYS A 347 -23.89 -21.13 -6.53
CA LYS A 347 -22.94 -21.86 -7.39
C LYS A 347 -23.53 -22.33 -8.73
N ARG A 348 -24.80 -22.78 -8.74
CA ARG A 348 -25.51 -23.26 -9.94
C ARG A 348 -26.04 -22.09 -10.75
N TYR A 349 -26.04 -22.18 -12.08
CA TYR A 349 -26.54 -21.13 -12.98
C TYR A 349 -28.06 -21.15 -13.06
N THR A 350 -28.70 -20.80 -11.94
CA THR A 350 -30.15 -20.83 -11.74
C THR A 350 -30.65 -19.49 -11.22
N ALA A 351 -31.94 -19.21 -11.44
CA ALA A 351 -32.64 -18.05 -10.88
C ALA A 351 -32.97 -18.29 -9.39
N SER A 352 -31.93 -18.31 -8.56
CA SER A 352 -32.08 -18.51 -7.11
C SER A 352 -32.06 -17.18 -6.34
N ARG A 353 -32.66 -17.19 -5.14
CA ARG A 353 -32.63 -16.07 -4.19
C ARG A 353 -31.19 -15.65 -3.83
N SER A 354 -31.04 -14.40 -3.40
CA SER A 354 -29.75 -13.83 -3.01
C SER A 354 -29.17 -14.55 -1.77
N GLN A 355 -27.85 -14.53 -1.63
CA GLN A 355 -27.17 -15.03 -0.44
C GLN A 355 -26.56 -13.86 0.32
N TYR A 356 -26.67 -13.90 1.65
CA TYR A 356 -26.01 -13.00 2.58
C TYR A 356 -25.21 -13.81 3.60
N LYS A 357 -23.93 -13.47 3.81
CA LYS A 357 -23.11 -14.04 4.89
C LYS A 357 -22.13 -13.00 5.41
N PHE A 358 -21.83 -13.10 6.71
CA PHE A 358 -20.82 -12.28 7.38
C PHE A 358 -19.89 -13.11 8.25
N LYS A 359 -18.71 -12.56 8.53
CA LYS A 359 -17.79 -13.00 9.59
C LYS A 359 -17.12 -11.79 10.23
N TYR A 360 -16.92 -11.85 11.54
CA TYR A 360 -16.23 -10.82 12.31
C TYR A 360 -15.23 -11.48 13.26
N LYS A 361 -14.26 -10.68 13.75
CA LYS A 361 -13.29 -11.07 14.77
C LYS A 361 -12.88 -9.81 15.52
N GLY A 362 -12.82 -9.88 16.85
CA GLY A 362 -12.51 -8.73 17.72
C GLY A 362 -13.66 -7.73 17.84
N ASN A 363 -13.34 -6.49 18.24
CA ASN A 363 -14.32 -5.45 18.56
C ASN A 363 -14.20 -4.25 17.60
N LEU A 364 -15.34 -3.68 17.18
CA LEU A 364 -15.42 -2.48 16.34
C LEU A 364 -15.69 -1.20 17.13
N VAL A 365 -15.92 -1.31 18.43
CA VAL A 365 -16.25 -0.19 19.31
C VAL A 365 -15.01 0.67 19.58
N ASN A 366 -15.22 2.00 19.70
CA ASN A 366 -14.19 2.91 20.17
C ASN A 366 -14.01 2.76 21.68
N THR A 367 -13.06 1.93 22.10
CA THR A 367 -12.84 1.59 23.51
C THR A 367 -12.52 2.82 24.37
N TYR A 368 -11.80 3.81 23.84
CA TYR A 368 -11.47 5.04 24.58
C TYR A 368 -12.71 5.83 25.00
N SER A 369 -13.70 5.99 24.11
CA SER A 369 -14.91 6.73 24.45
C SER A 369 -15.94 5.85 25.17
N SER A 370 -16.15 4.63 24.69
CA SER A 370 -17.19 3.75 25.24
C SER A 370 -16.86 3.12 26.59
N ILE A 371 -15.59 2.79 26.84
CA ILE A 371 -15.16 2.11 28.07
C ILE A 371 -14.55 3.11 29.04
N GLN A 372 -13.69 4.02 28.57
CA GLN A 372 -13.03 5.00 29.45
C GLN A 372 -13.79 6.34 29.56
N GLY A 373 -14.89 6.54 28.84
CA GLY A 373 -15.68 7.78 28.89
C GLY A 373 -14.99 9.00 28.27
N TYR A 374 -13.86 8.82 27.56
CA TYR A 374 -13.14 9.97 27.00
C TYR A 374 -13.88 10.62 25.84
N PRO A 375 -13.84 11.96 25.75
CA PRO A 375 -14.50 12.66 24.65
C PRO A 375 -13.80 12.33 23.32
N SER A 376 -14.59 11.93 22.32
CA SER A 376 -14.12 11.60 20.97
C SER A 376 -14.79 12.46 19.91
N SER A 377 -14.02 12.94 18.94
CA SER A 377 -14.57 13.58 17.74
C SER A 377 -15.21 12.53 16.82
N LEU A 378 -16.40 12.83 16.30
CA LEU A 378 -17.05 12.04 15.25
C LEU A 378 -16.62 12.57 13.89
N ILE A 379 -16.28 11.66 12.99
CA ILE A 379 -15.96 11.96 11.60
C ILE A 379 -17.27 12.27 10.87
N ARG A 380 -17.33 13.38 10.11
CA ARG A 380 -18.55 13.83 9.40
C ARG A 380 -19.82 13.93 10.27
N GLY A 381 -19.67 14.05 11.60
CA GLY A 381 -20.76 14.14 12.56
C GLY A 381 -21.38 12.82 13.03
N ASN A 382 -21.13 11.68 12.37
CA ASN A 382 -21.75 10.40 12.74
C ASN A 382 -20.81 9.17 12.74
N ASP A 383 -19.68 9.24 12.04
CA ASP A 383 -18.78 8.11 11.89
C ASP A 383 -17.78 8.04 13.05
N LYS A 384 -17.54 6.82 13.55
CA LYS A 384 -16.58 6.62 14.64
C LYS A 384 -15.15 6.81 14.12
N PRO A 385 -14.29 7.55 14.83
CA PRO A 385 -12.94 7.89 14.38
C PRO A 385 -12.00 6.68 14.25
N ASN A 386 -12.23 5.66 15.06
CA ASN A 386 -11.46 4.42 15.09
C ASN A 386 -11.82 3.45 13.96
N LEU A 387 -12.95 3.67 13.28
CA LEU A 387 -13.54 2.72 12.33
C LEU A 387 -13.27 3.18 10.90
N GLN A 388 -12.86 2.25 10.05
CA GLN A 388 -12.84 2.43 8.60
C GLN A 388 -13.88 1.50 7.97
N TYR A 389 -14.70 2.04 7.07
CA TYR A 389 -15.76 1.31 6.38
C TYR A 389 -15.60 1.41 4.87
N THR A 390 -15.78 0.29 4.18
CA THR A 390 -15.75 0.25 2.72
C THR A 390 -16.83 -0.64 2.14
N LYS A 391 -17.33 -0.23 0.97
CA LYS A 391 -18.36 -0.94 0.20
C LYS A 391 -17.89 -1.08 -1.23
N LEU A 392 -17.70 -2.31 -1.69
CA LEU A 392 -17.30 -2.63 -3.05
C LEU A 392 -18.39 -3.42 -3.75
N ASN A 393 -18.79 -2.96 -4.93
CA ASN A 393 -19.76 -3.67 -5.77
C ASN A 393 -19.03 -4.43 -6.89
N SER A 394 -19.55 -5.61 -7.22
CA SER A 394 -19.04 -6.41 -8.32
C SER A 394 -20.11 -7.30 -8.93
N LYS A 395 -19.73 -8.10 -9.93
CA LYS A 395 -20.62 -9.06 -10.58
C LYS A 395 -19.94 -10.39 -10.84
N SER A 396 -20.73 -11.45 -10.69
CA SER A 396 -20.41 -12.81 -11.12
C SER A 396 -21.15 -13.12 -12.43
N ARG A 397 -21.07 -14.36 -12.93
CA ARG A 397 -21.81 -14.78 -14.12
C ARG A 397 -23.33 -14.75 -13.93
N ILE A 398 -23.82 -14.92 -12.69
CA ILE A 398 -25.27 -14.99 -12.40
C ILE A 398 -25.86 -13.61 -12.08
N GLY A 399 -25.04 -12.69 -11.59
CA GLY A 399 -25.50 -11.34 -11.29
C GLY A 399 -24.58 -10.56 -10.35
N SER A 400 -25.09 -9.45 -9.85
CA SER A 400 -24.37 -8.52 -8.98
C SER A 400 -24.23 -9.05 -7.55
N PHE A 401 -23.18 -8.61 -6.88
CA PHE A 401 -22.97 -8.80 -5.45
C PHE A 401 -22.19 -7.62 -4.87
N GLY A 402 -22.41 -7.32 -3.60
CA GLY A 402 -21.68 -6.33 -2.82
C GLY A 402 -20.81 -7.01 -1.76
N VAL A 403 -19.71 -6.36 -1.42
CA VAL A 403 -18.85 -6.71 -0.29
C VAL A 403 -18.71 -5.48 0.59
N LYS A 404 -18.95 -5.64 1.89
CA LYS A 404 -18.69 -4.60 2.89
C LYS A 404 -17.56 -5.05 3.81
N GLY A 405 -16.75 -4.10 4.27
CA GLY A 405 -15.70 -4.39 5.24
C GLY A 405 -15.50 -3.27 6.22
N TRP A 406 -15.26 -3.66 7.48
CA TRP A 406 -14.92 -2.78 8.57
C TRP A 406 -13.59 -3.19 9.18
N VAL A 407 -12.75 -2.21 9.47
CA VAL A 407 -11.50 -2.37 10.22
C VAL A 407 -11.51 -1.33 11.32
N SER A 408 -11.32 -1.77 12.56
CA SER A 408 -11.31 -0.92 13.74
C SER A 408 -9.92 -0.90 14.37
N GLY A 409 -9.49 0.29 14.80
CA GLY A 409 -8.28 0.49 15.58
C GLY A 409 -8.55 0.69 17.08
N VAL A 410 -7.56 0.38 17.90
CA VAL A 410 -7.39 0.82 19.29
C VAL A 410 -6.02 1.48 19.39
#